data_AF-A0A4Q9MRM3-F1
#
_entry.id   AF-A0A4Q9MRM3-F1
#
_cell.length_a   1.000
_cell.length_b   1.000
_cell.length_c   1.000
_cell.angle_alpha   90.00
_cell.angle_beta   90.00
_cell.angle_gamma   90.00
#
_symmetry.space_group_name_H-M   'P 1'
#
loop_
_entity.id
_entity.type
_entity.pdbx_description
1 polymer ?
#
loop_
_entity_poly.entity_id
_entity_poly.type
_entity_poly.pdbx_seq_one_letter_code
_entity_poly.pdbx_strand_id
1 'polypeptide(L)'
;MTLPLNFSSIKEELNILSVLSLLNFGSGYRVPLHIATGRGAFDNIRAFVFGAYISAASAGDHFSAHGMKEITPATVANLMRVMDAIHVERPHEEIPGVTVGELSGPIWEIVQIIAKTLNETGEALVNGGYPDLGSLVFEALGEGEKARKAGRDECEVIVERLVRGIPAFRDMALVQGQPVYCFKKAMLTVHAIALRYKASDTPPVPVPRTDHLPIFSDNVIPSLLVHLGVIDLSTADASLGLQQLFPEAQNPQLLEALLSAAQPVEPVVAKIKSPPKEGPLLTVEQAFVLRAAAIDACELIVQYAKTLDISGAAEDWSWMKDITLPELDAWIWAVAKDRPDYRKLERFALRNTAYF
;
A
#
# COMPACT_ATOMS: atom_id res chain seq x y z
N MET A 1 5.14 -13.76 -3.80
CA MET A 1 4.44 -13.02 -4.88
C MET A 1 5.04 -13.45 -6.22
N THR A 2 4.32 -14.18 -7.08
CA THR A 2 4.82 -14.55 -8.41
C THR A 2 4.34 -13.53 -9.43
N LEU A 3 5.25 -12.93 -10.18
CA LEU A 3 4.92 -11.98 -11.25
C LEU A 3 4.70 -12.77 -12.55
N PRO A 4 3.60 -12.55 -13.30
CA PRO A 4 3.32 -13.25 -14.55
C PRO A 4 4.10 -12.62 -15.72
N LEU A 5 5.40 -12.37 -15.51
CA LEU A 5 6.29 -11.69 -16.45
C LEU A 5 7.55 -12.53 -16.63
N ASN A 6 8.15 -12.45 -17.82
CA ASN A 6 9.45 -13.04 -18.10
C ASN A 6 10.51 -11.95 -17.97
N PHE A 7 11.46 -12.13 -17.06
CA PHE A 7 12.54 -11.17 -16.82
C PHE A 7 13.81 -11.66 -17.49
N SER A 8 14.54 -10.75 -18.14
CA SER A 8 15.85 -11.03 -18.75
C SER A 8 16.94 -11.24 -17.69
N SER A 9 16.74 -10.73 -16.48
CA SER A 9 17.67 -10.90 -15.36
C SER A 9 16.99 -10.76 -13.99
N ILE A 10 17.66 -11.24 -12.95
CA ILE A 10 17.24 -11.05 -11.55
C ILE A 10 17.22 -9.57 -11.15
N LYS A 11 18.13 -8.76 -11.69
CA LYS A 11 18.16 -7.31 -11.40
C LYS A 11 16.92 -6.61 -11.92
N GLU A 12 16.47 -7.01 -13.11
CA GLU A 12 15.25 -6.48 -13.72
C GLU A 12 14.00 -6.91 -12.93
N GLU A 13 13.92 -8.18 -12.51
CA GLU A 13 12.85 -8.65 -11.63
C GLU A 13 12.83 -7.85 -10.31
N LEU A 14 14.00 -7.66 -9.70
CA LEU A 14 14.15 -6.88 -8.47
C LEU A 14 13.73 -5.42 -8.66
N ASN A 15 14.07 -4.81 -9.81
CA ASN A 15 13.64 -3.46 -10.15
C ASN A 15 12.11 -3.37 -10.20
N ILE A 16 11.45 -4.28 -10.93
CA ILE A 16 9.99 -4.28 -11.05
C ILE A 16 9.30 -4.55 -9.73
N LEU A 17 9.81 -5.48 -8.91
CA LEU A 17 9.28 -5.74 -7.58
C LEU A 17 9.40 -4.50 -6.68
N SER A 18 10.53 -3.80 -6.77
CA SER A 18 10.77 -2.57 -5.99
C SER A 18 9.88 -1.41 -6.44
N VAL A 19 9.64 -1.26 -7.75
CA VAL A 19 8.73 -0.24 -8.31
C VAL A 19 7.28 -0.53 -7.94
N LEU A 20 6.84 -1.79 -7.95
CA LEU A 20 5.50 -2.18 -7.49
C LEU A 20 5.27 -1.77 -6.04
N SER A 21 6.27 -1.97 -5.17
CA SER A 21 6.20 -1.57 -3.76
C SER A 21 6.31 -0.05 -3.59
N LEU A 22 7.18 0.63 -4.35
CA LEU A 22 7.31 2.09 -4.39
C LEU A 22 5.98 2.78 -4.75
N LEU A 23 5.24 2.21 -5.70
CA LEU A 23 3.96 2.74 -6.17
C LEU A 23 2.75 2.15 -5.42
N ASN A 24 2.96 1.39 -4.34
CA ASN A 24 1.89 0.83 -3.52
C ASN A 24 1.22 1.92 -2.64
N PHE A 25 0.57 2.87 -3.30
CA PHE A 25 -0.23 3.95 -2.72
C PHE A 25 -1.46 4.26 -3.58
N GLY A 26 -2.21 5.30 -3.20
CA GLY A 26 -3.35 5.80 -3.97
C GLY A 26 -4.67 5.24 -3.46
N SER A 27 -4.66 4.67 -2.26
CA SER A 27 -5.83 4.14 -1.58
C SER A 27 -6.95 5.19 -1.39
N GLY A 28 -6.59 6.47 -1.20
CA GLY A 28 -7.52 7.60 -1.16
C GLY A 28 -8.21 7.94 -2.49
N TYR A 29 -7.79 7.29 -3.59
CA TYR A 29 -8.39 7.42 -4.93
C TYR A 29 -9.14 6.17 -5.36
N ARG A 30 -9.36 5.20 -4.45
CA ARG A 30 -9.99 3.90 -4.76
C ARG A 30 -11.34 4.04 -5.47
N VAL A 31 -12.20 4.95 -5.02
CA VAL A 31 -13.56 5.13 -5.59
C VAL A 31 -13.49 5.72 -7.00
N PRO A 32 -12.84 6.87 -7.23
CA PRO A 32 -12.60 7.39 -8.58
C PRO A 32 -11.98 6.36 -9.53
N LEU A 33 -10.91 5.67 -9.09
CA LEU A 33 -10.25 4.66 -9.90
C LEU A 33 -11.18 3.49 -10.24
N HIS A 34 -12.03 3.07 -9.31
CA HIS A 34 -13.01 2.02 -9.58
C HIS A 34 -14.08 2.48 -10.57
N ILE A 35 -14.50 3.74 -10.51
CA ILE A 35 -15.45 4.31 -11.48
C ILE A 35 -14.81 4.36 -12.87
N ALA A 36 -13.56 4.82 -12.97
CA ALA A 36 -12.87 4.98 -14.25
C ALA A 36 -12.47 3.63 -14.90
N THR A 37 -12.00 2.65 -14.11
CA THR A 37 -11.38 1.43 -14.67
C THR A 37 -11.98 0.12 -14.19
N GLY A 38 -12.94 0.14 -13.25
CA GLY A 38 -13.52 -1.07 -12.65
C GLY A 38 -12.56 -1.82 -11.72
N ARG A 39 -11.45 -1.18 -11.31
CA ARG A 39 -10.36 -1.79 -10.52
C ARG A 39 -10.10 -1.01 -9.23
N GLY A 40 -9.60 -1.71 -8.21
CA GLY A 40 -9.12 -1.05 -6.99
C GLY A 40 -7.81 -0.29 -7.23
N ALA A 41 -7.37 0.50 -6.24
CA ALA A 41 -6.16 1.32 -6.35
C ALA A 41 -4.91 0.48 -6.73
N PHE A 42 -4.58 -0.56 -5.97
CA PHE A 42 -3.39 -1.36 -6.25
C PHE A 42 -3.48 -2.16 -7.57
N ASP A 43 -4.68 -2.56 -7.99
CA ASP A 43 -4.84 -3.24 -9.29
C ASP A 43 -4.57 -2.29 -10.46
N ASN A 44 -4.88 -0.99 -10.31
CA ASN A 44 -4.48 0.03 -11.29
C ASN A 44 -2.96 0.21 -11.31
N ILE A 45 -2.30 0.26 -10.15
CA ILE A 45 -0.83 0.32 -10.07
C ILE A 45 -0.18 -0.90 -10.73
N ARG A 46 -0.66 -2.11 -10.45
CA ARG A 46 -0.16 -3.33 -11.10
C ARG A 46 -0.33 -3.27 -12.61
N ALA A 47 -1.51 -2.85 -13.09
CA ALA A 47 -1.76 -2.73 -14.51
C ALA A 47 -0.83 -1.70 -15.18
N PHE A 48 -0.59 -0.56 -14.52
CA PHE A 48 0.35 0.46 -14.96
C PHE A 48 1.78 -0.08 -15.05
N VAL A 49 2.29 -0.67 -13.97
CA VAL A 49 3.68 -1.18 -13.92
C VAL A 49 3.90 -2.30 -14.93
N PHE A 50 2.95 -3.22 -15.06
CA PHE A 50 3.04 -4.27 -16.07
C PHE A 50 2.94 -3.72 -17.50
N GLY A 51 2.05 -2.76 -17.74
CA GLY A 51 1.93 -2.08 -19.03
C GLY A 51 3.23 -1.40 -19.43
N ALA A 52 3.81 -0.61 -18.53
CA ALA A 52 5.07 0.09 -18.73
C ALA A 52 6.24 -0.87 -19.02
N TYR A 53 6.34 -1.95 -18.24
CA TYR A 53 7.36 -2.97 -18.42
C TYR A 53 7.25 -3.69 -19.77
N ILE A 54 6.04 -4.12 -20.14
CA ILE A 54 5.80 -4.83 -21.41
C ILE A 54 6.09 -3.91 -22.61
N SER A 55 5.80 -2.61 -22.50
CA SER A 55 6.09 -1.64 -23.55
C SER A 55 7.56 -1.21 -23.64
N ALA A 56 8.42 -1.64 -22.73
CA ALA A 56 9.80 -1.13 -22.65
C ALA A 56 10.59 -1.31 -23.95
N ALA A 57 10.35 -2.40 -24.70
CA ALA A 57 11.01 -2.67 -25.97
C ALA A 57 10.68 -1.67 -27.09
N SER A 58 9.52 -1.02 -27.04
CA SER A 58 9.05 -0.10 -28.08
C SER A 58 8.97 1.37 -27.63
N ALA A 59 8.74 1.62 -26.34
CA ALA A 59 8.55 2.94 -25.75
C ALA A 59 9.73 3.42 -24.88
N GLY A 60 10.75 2.56 -24.69
CA GLY A 60 11.86 2.80 -23.79
C GLY A 60 11.57 2.35 -22.35
N ASP A 61 12.63 2.14 -21.57
CA ASP A 61 12.51 1.68 -20.18
C ASP A 61 12.15 2.83 -19.23
N HIS A 62 10.84 2.94 -18.94
CA HIS A 62 10.27 3.90 -17.99
C HIS A 62 10.71 3.66 -16.54
N PHE A 63 11.32 2.51 -16.21
CA PHE A 63 11.79 2.18 -14.87
C PHE A 63 13.31 2.13 -14.75
N SER A 64 14.03 2.63 -15.74
CA SER A 64 15.39 3.13 -15.56
C SER A 64 15.37 4.46 -14.79
N ALA A 65 16.49 4.85 -14.17
CA ALA A 65 16.61 6.11 -13.43
C ALA A 65 16.28 7.33 -14.31
N HIS A 66 16.73 7.33 -15.58
CA HIS A 66 16.41 8.38 -16.54
C HIS A 66 14.95 8.30 -17.00
N GLY A 67 14.45 7.10 -17.31
CA GLY A 67 13.06 6.91 -17.71
C GLY A 67 12.07 7.37 -16.64
N MET A 68 12.35 7.08 -15.37
CA MET A 68 11.58 7.57 -14.24
C MET A 68 11.66 9.10 -14.11
N LYS A 69 12.85 9.67 -14.27
CA LYS A 69 13.07 11.13 -14.21
C LYS A 69 12.31 11.88 -15.31
N GLU A 70 12.12 11.27 -16.47
CA GLU A 70 11.53 11.90 -17.65
C GLU A 70 10.05 11.54 -17.89
N ILE A 71 9.49 10.59 -17.13
CA ILE A 71 8.10 10.15 -17.33
C ILE A 71 7.12 11.32 -17.12
N THR A 72 6.14 11.45 -18.02
CA THR A 72 5.16 12.54 -17.97
C THR A 72 3.81 12.05 -17.41
N PRO A 73 2.98 12.95 -16.85
CA PRO A 73 1.59 12.65 -16.50
C PRO A 73 0.79 12.05 -17.68
N ALA A 74 1.01 12.50 -18.91
CA ALA A 74 0.33 11.96 -20.09
C ALA A 74 0.73 10.49 -20.36
N THR A 75 2.01 10.16 -20.22
CA THR A 75 2.50 8.77 -20.32
C THR A 75 1.87 7.90 -19.24
N VAL A 76 1.80 8.39 -18.00
CA VAL A 76 1.16 7.69 -16.87
C VAL A 76 -0.32 7.45 -17.14
N ALA A 77 -1.08 8.49 -17.53
CA ALA A 77 -2.50 8.37 -17.82
C ALA A 77 -2.80 7.39 -18.97
N ASN A 78 -1.97 7.40 -20.01
CA ASN A 78 -2.08 6.44 -21.12
C ASN A 78 -1.84 5.00 -20.67
N LEU A 79 -0.76 4.74 -19.92
CA LEU A 79 -0.42 3.40 -19.43
C LEU A 79 -1.42 2.89 -18.37
N MET A 80 -2.01 3.80 -17.58
CA MET A 80 -3.12 3.51 -16.67
C MET A 80 -4.46 3.28 -17.40
N ARG A 81 -4.57 3.67 -18.68
CA ARG A 81 -5.80 3.66 -19.49
C ARG A 81 -6.92 4.53 -18.90
N VAL A 82 -6.58 5.78 -18.59
CA VAL A 82 -7.49 6.76 -17.98
C VAL A 82 -7.48 8.13 -18.68
N MET A 83 -7.01 8.20 -19.93
CA MET A 83 -6.92 9.45 -20.71
C MET A 83 -8.27 10.16 -20.91
N ASP A 84 -9.35 9.39 -20.93
CA ASP A 84 -10.74 9.82 -21.00
C ASP A 84 -11.31 10.30 -19.66
N ALA A 85 -10.65 9.99 -18.54
CA ALA A 85 -11.10 10.31 -17.18
C ALA A 85 -10.31 11.42 -16.48
N ILE A 86 -9.32 12.04 -17.15
CA ILE A 86 -8.51 13.15 -16.61
C ILE A 86 -9.06 14.55 -16.92
N HIS A 87 -10.14 14.65 -17.70
CA HIS A 87 -10.77 15.92 -18.04
C HIS A 87 -12.09 16.10 -17.28
N VAL A 88 -12.34 17.31 -16.81
CA VAL A 88 -13.64 17.72 -16.25
C VAL A 88 -14.22 18.80 -17.16
N GLU A 89 -15.47 18.60 -17.56
CA GLU A 89 -16.23 19.57 -18.34
C GLU A 89 -16.64 20.77 -17.47
N ARG A 90 -16.29 21.98 -17.91
CA ARG A 90 -16.64 23.24 -17.26
C ARG A 90 -17.18 24.25 -18.28
N PRO A 91 -18.21 25.05 -17.96
CA PRO A 91 -18.63 26.14 -18.82
C PRO A 91 -17.49 27.14 -19.09
N HIS A 92 -17.32 27.55 -20.34
CA HIS A 92 -16.35 28.57 -20.73
C HIS A 92 -16.69 29.90 -20.05
N GLU A 93 -15.70 30.57 -19.44
CA GLU A 93 -15.93 31.75 -18.58
C GLU A 93 -16.58 32.92 -19.33
N GLU A 94 -16.30 33.05 -20.63
CA GLU A 94 -16.74 34.22 -21.42
C GLU A 94 -17.76 33.91 -22.52
N ILE A 95 -17.99 32.63 -22.87
CA ILE A 95 -18.82 32.25 -24.02
C ILE A 95 -19.99 31.41 -23.53
N PRO A 96 -21.20 32.02 -23.37
CA PRO A 96 -22.39 31.29 -22.94
C PRO A 96 -22.70 30.12 -23.88
N GLY A 97 -22.92 28.93 -23.30
CA GLY A 97 -23.27 27.72 -24.05
C GLY A 97 -22.08 26.91 -24.57
N VAL A 98 -20.83 27.34 -24.33
CA VAL A 98 -19.62 26.56 -24.63
C VAL A 98 -19.10 25.87 -23.37
N THR A 99 -18.70 24.61 -23.49
CA THR A 99 -18.06 23.82 -22.45
C THR A 99 -16.61 23.51 -22.86
N VAL A 100 -15.67 23.63 -21.94
CA VAL A 100 -14.27 23.26 -22.11
C VAL A 100 -13.91 22.09 -21.20
N GLY A 101 -13.07 21.19 -21.69
CA GLY A 101 -12.47 20.13 -20.88
C GLY A 101 -11.17 20.62 -20.25
N GLU A 102 -11.13 20.73 -18.93
CA GLU A 102 -9.92 21.09 -18.18
C GLU A 102 -9.32 19.86 -17.52
N LEU A 103 -7.99 19.75 -17.52
CA LEU A 103 -7.27 18.69 -16.79
C LEU A 103 -7.47 18.89 -15.29
N SER A 104 -8.31 18.06 -14.68
CA SER A 104 -8.73 18.23 -13.30
C SER A 104 -9.35 16.96 -12.73
N GLY A 105 -9.69 17.00 -11.45
CA GLY A 105 -10.38 15.93 -10.75
C GLY A 105 -9.46 14.82 -10.24
N PRO A 106 -10.04 13.85 -9.50
CA PRO A 106 -9.28 12.90 -8.70
C PRO A 106 -8.41 11.94 -9.54
N ILE A 107 -8.79 11.64 -10.78
CA ILE A 107 -7.97 10.80 -11.66
C ILE A 107 -6.73 11.56 -12.14
N TRP A 108 -6.88 12.84 -12.49
CA TRP A 108 -5.74 13.68 -12.84
C TRP A 108 -4.78 13.85 -11.65
N GLU A 109 -5.31 14.07 -10.45
CA GLU A 109 -4.51 14.15 -9.21
C GLU A 109 -3.62 12.92 -9.01
N ILE A 110 -4.19 11.69 -9.04
CA ILE A 110 -3.39 10.47 -8.83
C ILE A 110 -2.36 10.24 -9.95
N VAL A 111 -2.68 10.60 -11.20
CA VAL A 111 -1.74 10.56 -12.33
C VAL A 111 -0.55 11.48 -12.05
N GLN A 112 -0.79 12.70 -11.57
CA GLN A 112 0.26 13.65 -11.21
C GLN A 112 1.13 13.14 -10.06
N ILE A 113 0.52 12.53 -9.03
CA ILE A 113 1.26 11.98 -7.89
C ILE A 113 2.16 10.81 -8.33
N ILE A 114 1.67 9.92 -9.20
CA ILE A 114 2.48 8.82 -9.75
C ILE A 114 3.66 9.35 -10.57
N ALA A 115 3.40 10.29 -11.49
CA ALA A 115 4.46 10.89 -12.31
C ALA A 115 5.51 11.57 -11.43
N LYS A 116 5.08 12.42 -10.49
CA LYS A 116 5.96 13.08 -9.54
C LYS A 116 6.79 12.09 -8.71
N THR A 117 6.17 11.03 -8.20
CA THR A 117 6.84 9.99 -7.41
C THR A 117 7.96 9.32 -8.21
N LEU A 118 7.69 9.00 -9.48
CA LEU A 118 8.70 8.44 -10.38
C LEU A 118 9.77 9.47 -10.69
N ASN A 119 9.42 10.72 -10.98
CA ASN A 119 10.41 11.77 -11.29
C ASN A 119 11.39 12.00 -10.12
N GLU A 120 10.87 12.16 -8.90
CA GLU A 120 11.68 12.34 -7.69
C GLU A 120 12.56 11.11 -7.40
N THR A 121 12.05 9.90 -7.66
CA THR A 121 12.81 8.66 -7.53
C THR A 121 13.92 8.59 -8.57
N GLY A 122 13.62 8.88 -9.84
CA GLY A 122 14.58 8.90 -10.94
C GLY A 122 15.68 9.94 -10.71
N GLU A 123 15.33 11.13 -10.23
CA GLU A 123 16.30 12.15 -9.84
C GLU A 123 17.22 11.67 -8.71
N ALA A 124 16.67 11.06 -7.65
CA ALA A 124 17.47 10.50 -6.57
C ALA A 124 18.41 9.38 -7.04
N LEU A 125 17.96 8.51 -7.95
CA LEU A 125 18.76 7.43 -8.53
C LEU A 125 19.89 7.98 -9.42
N VAL A 126 19.59 8.93 -10.31
CA VAL A 126 20.60 9.59 -11.15
C VAL A 126 21.66 10.27 -10.28
N ASN A 127 21.25 11.03 -9.27
CA ASN A 127 22.16 11.71 -8.35
C ASN A 127 22.99 10.72 -7.51
N GLY A 128 22.42 9.56 -7.18
CA GLY A 128 23.10 8.47 -6.48
C GLY A 128 23.97 7.58 -7.37
N GLY A 129 23.97 7.78 -8.69
CA GLY A 129 24.71 6.94 -9.64
C GLY A 129 24.11 5.55 -9.87
N TYR A 130 22.83 5.35 -9.56
CA TYR A 130 22.12 4.09 -9.78
C TYR A 130 21.41 4.09 -11.15
N PRO A 131 21.52 3.00 -11.93
CA PRO A 131 20.83 2.91 -13.22
C PRO A 131 19.32 2.70 -13.08
N ASP A 132 18.87 2.15 -11.95
CA ASP A 132 17.48 1.81 -11.65
C ASP A 132 17.29 1.59 -10.14
N LEU A 133 16.03 1.45 -9.70
CA LEU A 133 15.71 1.24 -8.28
C LEU A 133 16.18 -0.13 -7.79
N GLY A 134 16.06 -1.17 -8.63
CA GLY A 134 16.51 -2.53 -8.31
C GLY A 134 17.98 -2.59 -7.92
N SER A 135 18.83 -1.77 -8.55
CA SER A 135 20.27 -1.67 -8.26
C SER A 135 20.54 -1.06 -6.89
N LEU A 136 19.82 0.01 -6.52
CA LEU A 136 19.88 0.58 -5.17
C LEU A 136 19.43 -0.45 -4.11
N VAL A 137 18.32 -1.15 -4.39
CA VAL A 137 17.80 -2.18 -3.47
C VAL A 137 18.78 -3.33 -3.34
N PHE A 138 19.39 -3.80 -4.43
CA PHE A 138 20.38 -4.87 -4.40
C PHE A 138 21.59 -4.51 -3.50
N GLU A 139 22.07 -3.27 -3.59
CA GLU A 139 23.13 -2.78 -2.71
C GLU A 139 22.67 -2.76 -1.25
N ALA A 140 21.47 -2.22 -0.97
CA ALA A 140 20.90 -2.19 0.37
C ALA A 140 20.76 -3.58 0.98
N LEU A 141 20.33 -4.58 0.21
CA LEU A 141 20.27 -5.99 0.63
C LEU A 141 21.66 -6.53 1.00
N GLY A 142 22.69 -6.17 0.22
CA GLY A 142 24.08 -6.52 0.51
C GLY A 142 24.60 -5.89 1.81
N GLU A 143 24.22 -4.64 2.09
CA GLU A 143 24.51 -3.97 3.36
C GLU A 143 23.77 -4.62 4.54
N GLY A 144 22.50 -4.96 4.36
CA GLY A 144 21.71 -5.71 5.33
C GLY A 144 22.35 -7.06 5.66
N GLU A 145 22.83 -7.80 4.66
CA GLU A 145 23.53 -9.06 4.92
C GLU A 145 24.85 -8.88 5.69
N LYS A 146 25.61 -7.82 5.41
CA LYS A 146 26.79 -7.48 6.22
C LYS A 146 26.39 -7.15 7.67
N ALA A 147 25.30 -6.42 7.87
CA ALA A 147 24.78 -6.09 9.19
C ALA A 147 24.36 -7.35 9.96
N ARG A 148 23.66 -8.27 9.31
CA ARG A 148 23.30 -9.59 9.85
C ARG A 148 24.51 -10.38 10.32
N LYS A 149 25.56 -10.45 9.50
CA LYS A 149 26.83 -11.14 9.85
C LYS A 149 27.52 -10.50 11.07
N ALA A 150 27.25 -9.22 11.32
CA ALA A 150 27.73 -8.49 12.49
C ALA A 150 26.74 -8.53 13.68
N GLY A 151 25.67 -9.33 13.62
CA GLY A 151 24.68 -9.46 14.70
C GLY A 151 23.71 -8.28 14.83
N ARG A 152 23.60 -7.42 13.81
CA ARG A 152 22.62 -6.32 13.75
C ARG A 152 21.39 -6.72 12.93
N ASP A 153 20.30 -5.98 13.09
CA ASP A 153 19.09 -6.16 12.29
C ASP A 153 19.33 -5.72 10.84
N GLU A 154 19.23 -6.67 9.91
CA GLU A 154 19.37 -6.38 8.47
C GLU A 154 18.26 -5.46 7.94
N CYS A 155 17.03 -5.57 8.46
CA CYS A 155 15.88 -4.83 7.97
C CYS A 155 16.01 -3.35 8.32
N GLU A 156 16.50 -3.01 9.50
CA GLU A 156 16.76 -1.63 9.89
C GLU A 156 17.72 -0.94 8.91
N VAL A 157 18.82 -1.60 8.57
CA VAL A 157 19.83 -1.07 7.63
C VAL A 157 19.24 -0.91 6.23
N ILE A 158 18.51 -1.92 5.75
CA ILE A 158 17.87 -1.86 4.42
C ILE A 158 16.85 -0.72 4.38
N VAL A 159 15.93 -0.65 5.36
CA VAL A 159 14.89 0.38 5.44
C VAL A 159 15.51 1.77 5.56
N GLU A 160 16.53 1.96 6.40
CA GLU A 160 17.22 3.24 6.52
C GLU A 160 17.81 3.68 5.17
N ARG A 161 18.46 2.76 4.44
CA ARG A 161 19.03 3.04 3.11
C ARG A 161 17.95 3.50 2.14
N LEU A 162 16.80 2.81 2.11
CA LEU A 162 15.67 3.14 1.23
C LEU A 162 15.04 4.50 1.59
N VAL A 163 14.75 4.73 2.87
CA VAL A 163 14.09 5.95 3.37
C VAL A 163 14.98 7.18 3.17
N ARG A 164 16.29 7.06 3.42
CA ARG A 164 17.23 8.15 3.18
C ARG A 164 17.41 8.42 1.70
N GLY A 165 17.52 7.37 0.89
CA GLY A 165 17.79 7.47 -0.55
C GLY A 165 16.62 8.01 -1.37
N ILE A 166 15.39 7.52 -1.12
CA ILE A 166 14.24 7.78 -2.00
C ILE A 166 13.12 8.50 -1.22
N PRO A 167 12.71 9.72 -1.61
CA PRO A 167 11.68 10.49 -0.91
C PRO A 167 10.36 9.76 -0.71
N ALA A 168 9.92 8.98 -1.70
CA ALA A 168 8.65 8.28 -1.62
C ALA A 168 8.62 7.13 -0.60
N PHE A 169 9.75 6.69 -0.05
CA PHE A 169 9.80 5.76 1.07
C PHE A 169 9.71 6.44 2.45
N ARG A 170 9.77 7.78 2.51
CA ARG A 170 9.72 8.60 3.74
C ARG A 170 8.30 8.75 4.27
N ASP A 171 7.62 7.63 4.46
CA ASP A 171 6.28 7.54 5.02
C ASP A 171 6.30 7.85 6.53
N MET A 172 6.33 9.15 6.82
CA MET A 172 6.43 9.74 8.15
C MET A 172 5.70 11.10 8.21
N ALA A 173 5.21 11.46 9.38
CA ALA A 173 4.57 12.75 9.62
C ALA A 173 4.84 13.24 11.05
N LEU A 174 4.62 14.53 11.30
CA LEU A 174 4.51 15.05 12.66
C LEU A 174 3.06 14.93 13.10
N VAL A 175 2.83 14.32 14.26
CA VAL A 175 1.53 14.23 14.93
C VAL A 175 1.69 14.91 16.28
N GLN A 176 0.94 15.99 16.53
CA GLN A 176 1.08 16.78 17.77
C GLN A 176 2.55 17.16 18.09
N GLY A 177 3.34 17.45 17.05
CA GLY A 177 4.77 17.79 17.16
C GLY A 177 5.72 16.60 17.36
N GLN A 178 5.23 15.36 17.45
CA GLN A 178 6.05 14.16 17.55
C GLN A 178 6.18 13.46 16.20
N PRO A 179 7.39 13.00 15.82
CA PRO A 179 7.55 12.26 14.58
C PRO A 179 6.97 10.85 14.71
N VAL A 180 6.12 10.47 13.76
CA VAL A 180 5.55 9.13 13.62
C VAL A 180 6.06 8.53 12.32
N TYR A 181 6.66 7.34 12.41
CA TYR A 181 7.27 6.63 11.29
C TYR A 181 6.47 5.35 11.00
N CYS A 182 5.86 5.25 9.82
CA CYS A 182 5.16 4.04 9.40
C CYS A 182 5.96 3.24 8.38
N PHE A 183 6.73 3.90 7.50
CA PHE A 183 7.63 3.28 6.51
C PHE A 183 7.06 2.09 5.72
N LYS A 184 5.73 2.10 5.49
CA LYS A 184 4.98 0.96 4.95
C LYS A 184 5.59 0.40 3.68
N LYS A 185 5.82 1.26 2.68
CA LYS A 185 6.35 0.82 1.37
C LYS A 185 7.79 0.33 1.44
N ALA A 186 8.62 0.89 2.33
CA ALA A 186 9.99 0.45 2.50
C ALA A 186 10.00 -0.98 3.08
N MET A 187 9.28 -1.20 4.18
CA MET A 187 9.17 -2.52 4.80
C MET A 187 8.46 -3.54 3.89
N LEU A 188 7.43 -3.12 3.16
CA LEU A 188 6.76 -3.95 2.14
C LEU A 188 7.72 -4.36 1.02
N THR A 189 8.64 -3.47 0.60
CA THR A 189 9.68 -3.80 -0.39
C THR A 189 10.56 -4.94 0.13
N VAL A 190 11.08 -4.80 1.36
CA VAL A 190 11.93 -5.81 1.99
C VAL A 190 11.19 -7.15 2.13
N HIS A 191 9.95 -7.12 2.61
CA HIS A 191 9.14 -8.32 2.80
C HIS A 191 8.73 -8.99 1.48
N ALA A 192 8.39 -8.22 0.45
CA ALA A 192 8.06 -8.76 -0.87
C ALA A 192 9.24 -9.51 -1.50
N ILE A 193 10.46 -8.99 -1.33
CA ILE A 193 11.71 -9.64 -1.75
C ILE A 193 11.94 -10.93 -0.97
N ALA A 194 11.79 -10.87 0.36
CA ALA A 194 11.90 -12.06 1.21
C ALA A 194 10.94 -13.15 0.73
N LEU A 195 9.65 -12.85 0.57
CA LEU A 195 8.65 -13.80 0.07
C LEU A 195 8.94 -14.31 -1.34
N ARG A 196 9.55 -13.49 -2.22
CA ARG A 196 9.87 -13.89 -3.60
C ARG A 196 11.00 -14.91 -3.67
N TYR A 197 12.00 -14.78 -2.79
CA TYR A 197 13.25 -15.55 -2.86
C TYR A 197 13.45 -16.54 -1.70
N LYS A 198 12.57 -16.56 -0.67
CA LYS A 198 12.66 -17.47 0.50
C LYS A 198 12.68 -18.96 0.15
N ALA A 199 12.02 -19.36 -0.95
CA ALA A 199 11.93 -20.76 -1.36
C ALA A 199 13.14 -21.26 -2.19
N SER A 200 14.15 -20.41 -2.42
CA SER A 200 15.34 -20.79 -3.20
C SER A 200 16.46 -21.22 -2.25
N ASP A 201 17.00 -22.43 -2.47
CA ASP A 201 18.14 -22.95 -1.70
C ASP A 201 19.43 -22.13 -1.93
N THR A 202 19.57 -21.53 -3.12
CA THR A 202 20.69 -20.68 -3.52
C THR A 202 20.15 -19.36 -4.07
N PRO A 203 19.65 -18.47 -3.19
CA PRO A 203 18.97 -17.27 -3.64
C PRO A 203 19.94 -16.35 -4.40
N PRO A 204 19.50 -15.76 -5.53
CA PRO A 204 20.37 -14.93 -6.36
C PRO A 204 20.63 -13.53 -5.78
N VAL A 205 19.94 -13.19 -4.68
CA VAL A 205 20.06 -11.94 -3.92
C VAL A 205 20.11 -12.27 -2.43
N PRO A 206 20.70 -11.43 -1.58
CA PRO A 206 20.57 -11.58 -0.13
C PRO A 206 19.10 -11.52 0.31
N VAL A 207 18.66 -12.53 1.06
CA VAL A 207 17.27 -12.65 1.54
C VAL A 207 17.19 -12.21 3.00
N PRO A 208 16.49 -11.10 3.32
CA PRO A 208 16.36 -10.61 4.69
C PRO A 208 15.34 -11.44 5.48
N ARG A 209 15.52 -11.53 6.80
CA ARG A 209 14.50 -12.08 7.71
C ARG A 209 13.52 -10.97 8.06
N THR A 210 12.24 -11.24 7.87
CA THR A 210 11.19 -10.22 7.96
C THR A 210 10.08 -10.58 8.92
N ASP A 211 10.20 -11.71 9.61
CA ASP A 211 9.15 -12.27 10.49
C ASP A 211 8.87 -11.35 11.71
N HIS A 212 9.82 -10.46 12.03
CA HIS A 212 9.72 -9.48 13.10
C HIS A 212 9.27 -8.09 12.65
N LEU A 213 9.08 -7.86 11.34
CA LEU A 213 8.60 -6.57 10.85
C LEU A 213 7.16 -6.32 11.35
N PRO A 214 6.78 -5.05 11.62
CA PRO A 214 5.40 -4.72 11.95
C PRO A 214 4.48 -4.90 10.73
N ILE A 215 3.18 -4.73 10.93
CA ILE A 215 2.23 -4.68 9.82
C ILE A 215 2.56 -3.54 8.85
N PHE A 216 2.17 -3.69 7.58
CA PHE A 216 2.38 -2.67 6.55
C PHE A 216 1.16 -1.75 6.50
N SER A 217 0.97 -1.01 7.59
CA SER A 217 -0.23 -0.21 7.87
C SER A 217 -0.56 0.78 6.74
N ASP A 218 -1.63 0.49 6.00
CA ASP A 218 -2.22 1.31 4.93
C ASP A 218 -3.54 1.95 5.39
N ASN A 219 -4.56 2.04 4.54
CA ASN A 219 -5.91 2.45 4.97
C ASN A 219 -6.88 1.30 5.23
N VAL A 220 -6.54 0.06 4.88
CA VAL A 220 -7.40 -1.11 5.02
C VAL A 220 -7.41 -1.58 6.46
N ILE A 221 -6.23 -1.91 7.00
CA ILE A 221 -6.12 -2.50 8.33
C ILE A 221 -6.63 -1.54 9.41
N PRO A 222 -6.21 -0.26 9.48
CA PRO A 222 -6.71 0.62 10.54
C PRO A 222 -8.21 0.86 10.45
N SER A 223 -8.77 1.02 9.23
CA SER A 223 -10.22 1.18 9.08
C SER A 223 -10.97 -0.05 9.55
N LEU A 224 -10.49 -1.25 9.20
CA LEU A 224 -11.12 -2.50 9.60
C LEU A 224 -11.06 -2.69 11.12
N LEU A 225 -9.92 -2.41 11.75
CA LEU A 225 -9.78 -2.51 13.21
C LEU A 225 -10.69 -1.52 13.97
N VAL A 226 -10.99 -0.35 13.40
CA VAL A 226 -12.01 0.55 13.94
C VAL A 226 -13.40 -0.10 13.86
N HIS A 227 -13.81 -0.61 12.70
CA HIS A 227 -15.12 -1.28 12.54
C HIS A 227 -15.27 -2.55 13.38
N LEU A 228 -14.17 -3.24 13.68
CA LEU A 228 -14.16 -4.43 14.54
C LEU A 228 -14.05 -4.09 16.04
N GLY A 229 -14.08 -2.81 16.41
CA GLY A 229 -14.02 -2.37 17.80
C GLY A 229 -12.68 -2.63 18.49
N VAL A 230 -11.62 -2.95 17.72
CA VAL A 230 -10.26 -3.14 18.24
C VAL A 230 -9.61 -1.78 18.51
N ILE A 231 -9.77 -0.84 17.56
CA ILE A 231 -9.36 0.55 17.76
C ILE A 231 -10.61 1.35 18.16
N ASP A 232 -10.70 1.70 19.44
CA ASP A 232 -11.76 2.56 19.95
C ASP A 232 -11.38 4.05 19.85
N LEU A 233 -12.17 4.80 19.09
CA LEU A 233 -11.97 6.24 18.89
C LEU A 233 -12.64 7.10 19.96
N SER A 234 -13.43 6.52 20.87
CA SER A 234 -14.21 7.25 21.89
C SER A 234 -13.33 8.07 22.85
N THR A 235 -12.09 7.61 23.08
CA THR A 235 -11.11 8.24 23.96
C THR A 235 -10.04 9.05 23.22
N ALA A 236 -10.14 9.15 21.89
CA ALA A 236 -9.20 9.92 21.09
C ALA A 236 -9.22 11.40 21.48
N ASP A 237 -8.06 12.05 21.41
CA ASP A 237 -7.92 13.49 21.66
C ASP A 237 -8.91 14.29 20.81
N ALA A 238 -9.74 15.08 21.49
CA ALA A 238 -10.81 15.86 20.85
C ALA A 238 -10.26 16.83 19.79
N SER A 239 -9.01 17.31 19.93
CA SER A 239 -8.36 18.19 18.95
C SER A 239 -8.13 17.51 17.59
N LEU A 240 -8.04 16.19 17.55
CA LEU A 240 -7.88 15.41 16.32
C LEU A 240 -9.21 15.11 15.63
N GLY A 241 -10.36 15.30 16.30
CA GLY A 241 -11.68 15.07 15.72
C GLY A 241 -11.97 13.63 15.26
N LEU A 242 -11.24 12.63 15.79
CA LEU A 242 -11.34 11.24 15.33
C LEU A 242 -12.68 10.55 15.68
N GLN A 243 -13.30 10.96 16.79
CA GLN A 243 -14.49 10.32 17.37
C GLN A 243 -15.68 10.22 16.41
N GLN A 244 -15.79 11.14 15.44
CA GLN A 244 -16.95 11.25 14.53
C GLN A 244 -16.72 10.64 13.14
N LEU A 245 -15.52 10.11 12.87
CA LEU A 245 -15.13 9.70 11.52
C LEU A 245 -15.78 8.37 11.07
N PHE A 246 -16.09 7.49 12.01
CA PHE A 246 -16.67 6.17 11.75
C PHE A 246 -17.91 5.93 12.62
N PRO A 247 -19.03 6.63 12.35
CA PRO A 247 -20.21 6.57 13.21
C PRO A 247 -20.80 5.15 13.33
N GLU A 248 -20.76 4.37 12.23
CA GLU A 248 -21.29 3.01 12.22
C GLU A 248 -20.40 2.00 12.96
N ALA A 249 -19.12 2.31 13.19
CA ALA A 249 -18.21 1.40 13.90
C ALA A 249 -18.60 1.21 15.38
N GLN A 250 -19.36 2.15 15.95
CA GLN A 250 -19.85 2.09 17.32
C GLN A 250 -21.18 1.33 17.44
N ASN A 251 -21.75 0.82 16.35
CA ASN A 251 -23.02 0.11 16.34
C ASN A 251 -22.83 -1.34 16.84
N PRO A 252 -23.37 -1.71 18.04
CA PRO A 252 -23.14 -3.04 18.61
C PRO A 252 -23.72 -4.17 17.75
N GLN A 253 -24.86 -3.94 17.09
CA GLN A 253 -25.49 -4.95 16.23
C GLN A 253 -24.67 -5.19 14.96
N LEU A 254 -24.06 -4.13 14.40
CA LEU A 254 -23.15 -4.27 13.27
C LEU A 254 -21.89 -5.02 13.67
N LEU A 255 -21.30 -4.68 14.83
CA LEU A 255 -20.12 -5.37 15.35
C LEU A 255 -20.38 -6.87 15.56
N GLU A 256 -21.49 -7.23 16.20
CA GLU A 256 -21.89 -8.63 16.39
C GLU A 256 -22.04 -9.37 15.05
N ALA A 257 -22.62 -8.72 14.04
CA ALA A 257 -22.73 -9.28 12.70
C ALA A 257 -21.35 -9.45 12.01
N LEU A 258 -20.42 -8.51 12.20
CA LEU A 258 -19.07 -8.58 11.62
C LEU A 258 -18.21 -9.67 12.29
N LEU A 259 -18.40 -9.92 13.58
CA LEU A 259 -17.70 -10.96 14.33
C LEU A 259 -18.30 -12.35 14.13
N SER A 260 -19.55 -12.42 13.65
CA SER A 260 -20.19 -13.68 13.28
C SER A 260 -19.50 -14.37 12.11
N ALA A 261 -19.68 -15.70 12.01
CA ALA A 261 -19.13 -16.50 10.93
C ALA A 261 -19.60 -15.97 9.56
N ALA A 262 -18.67 -15.88 8.61
CA ALA A 262 -18.97 -15.39 7.27
C ALA A 262 -20.01 -16.31 6.60
N GLN A 263 -21.05 -15.71 6.00
CA GLN A 263 -21.99 -16.49 5.21
C GLN A 263 -21.30 -17.07 3.96
N PRO A 264 -21.61 -18.31 3.55
CA PRO A 264 -21.08 -18.89 2.32
C PRO A 264 -21.47 -18.01 1.14
N VAL A 265 -20.48 -17.57 0.36
CA VAL A 265 -20.73 -16.79 -0.85
C VAL A 265 -20.87 -17.75 -2.01
N GLU A 266 -22.06 -17.84 -2.63
CA GLU A 266 -22.21 -18.58 -3.87
C GLU A 266 -21.31 -17.97 -4.96
N PRO A 267 -20.58 -18.79 -5.74
CA PRO A 267 -19.57 -18.32 -6.69
C PRO A 267 -20.11 -17.39 -7.81
N VAL A 268 -21.42 -17.29 -7.98
CA VAL A 268 -22.09 -16.56 -9.07
C VAL A 268 -22.38 -15.09 -8.73
N VAL A 269 -22.47 -14.71 -7.44
CA VAL A 269 -22.81 -13.33 -7.02
C VAL A 269 -21.58 -12.39 -7.04
N ALA A 270 -20.38 -12.92 -7.28
CA ALA A 270 -19.10 -12.21 -7.25
C ALA A 270 -18.90 -11.10 -8.31
N LYS A 271 -19.89 -10.83 -9.19
CA LYS A 271 -19.72 -10.00 -10.39
C LYS A 271 -20.43 -8.65 -10.41
N ILE A 272 -21.28 -8.31 -9.45
CA ILE A 272 -21.89 -6.97 -9.41
C ILE A 272 -20.99 -6.05 -8.56
N LYS A 273 -19.92 -5.53 -9.18
CA LYS A 273 -19.01 -4.57 -8.56
C LYS A 273 -19.61 -3.17 -8.61
N SER A 274 -20.58 -2.86 -7.75
CA SER A 274 -20.84 -1.46 -7.47
C SER A 274 -19.57 -0.80 -6.93
N PRO A 275 -19.28 0.46 -7.30
CA PRO A 275 -18.17 1.19 -6.69
C PRO A 275 -18.29 1.14 -5.16
N PRO A 276 -17.18 0.94 -4.44
CA PRO A 276 -17.23 0.96 -2.99
C PRO A 276 -17.68 2.32 -2.48
N LYS A 277 -18.33 2.36 -1.33
CA LYS A 277 -18.66 3.63 -0.67
C LYS A 277 -17.37 4.33 -0.25
N GLU A 278 -17.28 5.63 -0.52
CA GLU A 278 -16.17 6.44 -0.04
C GLU A 278 -16.28 6.59 1.48
N GLY A 279 -15.19 6.32 2.20
CA GLY A 279 -15.13 6.55 3.64
C GLY A 279 -14.69 7.98 3.97
N PRO A 280 -14.42 8.27 5.25
CA PRO A 280 -14.06 9.61 5.68
C PRO A 280 -12.74 10.08 5.05
N LEU A 281 -12.72 11.34 4.60
CA LEU A 281 -11.49 12.01 4.17
C LEU A 281 -10.74 12.50 5.42
N LEU A 282 -9.50 12.06 5.59
CA LEU A 282 -8.70 12.41 6.75
C LEU A 282 -7.64 13.45 6.42
N THR A 283 -7.23 14.17 7.46
CA THR A 283 -5.97 14.92 7.50
C THR A 283 -4.78 13.95 7.62
N VAL A 284 -3.58 14.48 7.36
CA VAL A 284 -2.33 13.72 7.54
C VAL A 284 -2.20 13.21 8.97
N GLU A 285 -2.40 14.07 9.98
CA GLU A 285 -2.26 13.68 11.39
C GLU A 285 -3.25 12.57 11.77
N GLN A 286 -4.53 12.72 11.43
CA GLN A 286 -5.55 11.71 11.70
C GLN A 286 -5.19 10.36 11.07
N ALA A 287 -4.74 10.35 9.80
CA ALA A 287 -4.35 9.13 9.12
C ALA A 287 -3.14 8.46 9.79
N PHE A 288 -2.12 9.23 10.19
CA PHE A 288 -0.95 8.69 10.87
C PHE A 288 -1.26 8.18 12.28
N VAL A 289 -2.16 8.82 13.02
CA VAL A 289 -2.65 8.33 14.32
C VAL A 289 -3.32 6.97 14.18
N LEU A 290 -4.27 6.83 13.24
CA LEU A 290 -4.95 5.54 13.03
C LEU A 290 -3.96 4.46 12.57
N ARG A 291 -3.02 4.82 11.69
CA ARG A 291 -2.02 3.87 11.18
C ARG A 291 -1.06 3.40 12.27
N ALA A 292 -0.62 4.30 13.16
CA ALA A 292 0.20 3.96 14.32
C ALA A 292 -0.57 3.10 15.33
N ALA A 293 -1.83 3.46 15.63
CA ALA A 293 -2.70 2.68 16.50
C ALA A 293 -2.93 1.26 15.97
N ALA A 294 -3.04 1.08 14.65
CA ALA A 294 -3.15 -0.25 14.04
C ALA A 294 -1.88 -1.09 14.19
N ILE A 295 -0.70 -0.47 14.13
CA ILE A 295 0.58 -1.18 14.37
C ILE A 295 0.60 -1.71 15.79
N ASP A 296 0.34 -0.85 16.77
CA ASP A 296 0.29 -1.21 18.20
C ASP A 296 -0.78 -2.28 18.48
N ALA A 297 -2.00 -2.09 17.95
CA ALA A 297 -3.09 -3.06 18.11
C ALA A 297 -2.73 -4.44 17.55
N CYS A 298 -2.08 -4.50 16.38
CA CYS A 298 -1.65 -5.77 15.81
C CYS A 298 -0.51 -6.44 16.61
N GLU A 299 0.41 -5.67 17.21
CA GLU A 299 1.38 -6.19 18.16
C GLU A 299 0.69 -6.85 19.36
N LEU A 300 -0.30 -6.18 19.95
CA LEU A 300 -1.08 -6.71 21.07
C LEU A 300 -1.88 -7.96 20.66
N ILE A 301 -2.47 -8.00 19.47
CA ILE A 301 -3.17 -9.18 18.95
C ILE A 301 -2.22 -10.38 18.87
N VAL A 302 -1.02 -10.21 18.29
CA VAL A 302 -0.04 -11.31 18.17
C VAL A 302 0.48 -11.73 19.54
N GLN A 303 0.76 -10.78 20.44
CA GLN A 303 1.17 -11.09 21.81
C GLN A 303 0.09 -11.92 22.52
N TYR A 304 -1.17 -11.49 22.44
CA TYR A 304 -2.28 -12.19 23.06
C TYR A 304 -2.46 -13.61 22.47
N ALA A 305 -2.44 -13.73 21.14
CA ALA A 305 -2.56 -15.02 20.44
C ALA A 305 -1.51 -16.04 20.91
N LYS A 306 -0.27 -15.59 21.18
CA LYS A 306 0.82 -16.43 21.68
C LYS A 306 0.61 -16.91 23.13
N THR A 307 -0.20 -16.21 23.90
CA THR A 307 -0.50 -16.53 25.31
C THR A 307 -1.79 -17.32 25.51
N LEU A 308 -2.60 -17.52 24.47
CA LEU A 308 -3.86 -18.26 24.56
C LEU A 308 -3.64 -19.71 25.00
N ASP A 309 -4.39 -20.14 26.01
CA ASP A 309 -4.49 -21.55 26.37
C ASP A 309 -5.41 -22.26 25.37
N ILE A 310 -4.80 -23.07 24.52
CA ILE A 310 -5.45 -23.84 23.45
C ILE A 310 -5.61 -25.32 23.82
N SER A 311 -5.25 -25.71 25.06
CA SER A 311 -5.21 -27.11 25.49
C SER A 311 -6.58 -27.80 25.52
N GLY A 312 -7.67 -27.03 25.47
CA GLY A 312 -9.06 -27.51 25.38
C GLY A 312 -9.82 -27.07 24.12
N ALA A 313 -9.15 -26.51 23.11
CA ALA A 313 -9.80 -26.09 21.87
C ALA A 313 -10.28 -27.32 21.06
N ALA A 314 -11.45 -27.22 20.43
CA ALA A 314 -11.99 -28.27 19.57
C ALA A 314 -11.20 -28.46 18.27
N GLU A 315 -10.41 -27.44 17.90
CA GLU A 315 -9.55 -27.40 16.72
C GLU A 315 -8.09 -27.17 17.15
N ASP A 316 -7.14 -27.61 16.32
CA ASP A 316 -5.72 -27.36 16.55
C ASP A 316 -5.38 -25.89 16.22
N TRP A 317 -5.27 -25.08 17.28
CA TRP A 317 -4.88 -23.67 17.20
C TRP A 317 -3.39 -23.44 17.53
N SER A 318 -2.56 -24.50 17.48
CA SER A 318 -1.11 -24.39 17.76
C SER A 318 -0.40 -23.35 16.89
N TRP A 319 -0.84 -23.19 15.65
CA TRP A 319 -0.33 -22.19 14.70
C TRP A 319 -0.40 -20.75 15.22
N MET A 320 -1.33 -20.42 16.12
CA MET A 320 -1.45 -19.08 16.71
C MET A 320 -0.23 -18.68 17.55
N LYS A 321 0.55 -19.66 18.03
CA LYS A 321 1.78 -19.41 18.80
C LYS A 321 2.93 -18.95 17.93
N ASP A 322 2.88 -19.27 16.65
CA ASP A 322 3.93 -18.97 15.69
C ASP A 322 3.56 -17.85 14.71
N ILE A 323 2.33 -17.32 14.79
CA ILE A 323 1.89 -16.21 13.93
C ILE A 323 2.82 -15.01 14.06
N THR A 324 3.18 -14.46 12.90
CA THR A 324 3.97 -13.25 12.75
C THR A 324 3.10 -12.05 12.37
N LEU A 325 3.59 -10.84 12.61
CA LEU A 325 2.87 -9.61 12.23
C LEU A 325 2.65 -9.50 10.71
N PRO A 326 3.61 -9.86 9.82
CA PRO A 326 3.36 -9.88 8.38
C PRO A 326 2.32 -10.93 7.94
N GLU A 327 2.22 -12.06 8.64
CA GLU A 327 1.17 -13.05 8.38
C GLU A 327 -0.21 -12.54 8.81
N LEU A 328 -0.29 -11.86 9.97
CA LEU A 328 -1.51 -11.19 10.40
C LEU A 328 -1.92 -10.10 9.40
N ASP A 329 -0.98 -9.26 8.94
CA ASP A 329 -1.21 -8.24 7.90
C ASP A 329 -1.81 -8.86 6.63
N ALA A 330 -1.16 -9.90 6.11
CA ALA A 330 -1.60 -10.60 4.90
C ALA A 330 -3.00 -11.21 5.09
N TRP A 331 -3.27 -11.81 6.25
CA TRP A 331 -4.57 -12.39 6.57
C TRP A 331 -5.66 -11.33 6.66
N ILE A 332 -5.46 -10.25 7.44
CA ILE A 332 -6.44 -9.16 7.59
C ILE A 332 -6.77 -8.56 6.22
N TRP A 333 -5.74 -8.31 5.40
CA TRP A 333 -5.93 -7.75 4.06
C TRP A 333 -6.71 -8.69 3.13
N ALA A 334 -6.46 -10.00 3.21
CA ALA A 334 -7.20 -11.01 2.43
C ALA A 334 -8.67 -11.07 2.86
N VAL A 335 -8.95 -11.20 4.15
CA VAL A 335 -10.34 -11.27 4.65
C VAL A 335 -11.10 -9.97 4.36
N ALA A 336 -10.46 -8.81 4.42
CA ALA A 336 -11.06 -7.53 4.06
C ALA A 336 -11.52 -7.45 2.58
N LYS A 337 -11.05 -8.36 1.73
CA LYS A 337 -11.41 -8.44 0.31
C LYS A 337 -12.36 -9.59 0.00
N ASP A 338 -12.19 -10.70 0.68
CA ASP A 338 -12.88 -11.96 0.41
C ASP A 338 -14.25 -12.01 1.10
N ARG A 339 -14.37 -11.44 2.30
CA ARG A 339 -15.64 -11.30 3.02
C ARG A 339 -16.50 -10.18 2.40
N PRO A 340 -17.71 -10.46 1.87
CA PRO A 340 -18.53 -9.44 1.21
C PRO A 340 -18.99 -8.30 2.12
N ASP A 341 -19.22 -8.59 3.40
CA ASP A 341 -19.53 -7.60 4.43
C ASP A 341 -18.32 -6.71 4.72
N TYR A 342 -17.13 -7.28 4.90
CA TYR A 342 -15.92 -6.48 5.15
C TYR A 342 -15.53 -5.63 3.94
N ARG A 343 -15.78 -6.13 2.73
CA ARG A 343 -15.50 -5.40 1.47
C ARG A 343 -16.35 -4.13 1.33
N LYS A 344 -17.55 -4.11 1.92
CA LYS A 344 -18.49 -2.98 1.92
C LYS A 344 -18.16 -1.93 2.96
N LEU A 345 -17.36 -2.26 3.97
CA LEU A 345 -16.95 -1.32 5.01
C LEU A 345 -16.22 -0.13 4.40
N GLU A 346 -16.56 1.04 4.92
CA GLU A 346 -15.89 2.29 4.60
C GLU A 346 -14.44 2.23 5.06
N ARG A 347 -13.55 2.71 4.19
CA ARG A 347 -12.14 2.86 4.50
C ARG A 347 -11.82 4.33 4.41
N PHE A 348 -11.06 4.83 5.37
CA PHE A 348 -10.65 6.22 5.31
C PHE A 348 -9.83 6.49 4.07
N ALA A 349 -9.84 7.74 3.61
CA ALA A 349 -9.10 8.19 2.45
C ALA A 349 -8.22 9.39 2.83
N LEU A 350 -6.95 9.32 2.44
CA LEU A 350 -6.06 10.48 2.40
C LEU A 350 -5.64 10.70 0.95
N ARG A 351 -5.96 11.87 0.40
CA ARG A 351 -5.57 12.28 -0.96
C ARG A 351 -4.28 13.09 -0.93
N ASN A 352 -3.69 13.32 -2.10
CA ASN A 352 -2.47 14.14 -2.24
C ASN A 352 -1.26 13.61 -1.45
N THR A 353 -1.17 12.28 -1.30
CA THR A 353 -0.03 11.59 -0.67
C THR A 353 0.48 10.47 -1.56
N ALA A 354 1.80 10.25 -1.52
CA ALA A 354 2.46 9.14 -2.19
C ALA A 354 2.80 7.99 -1.22
N TYR A 355 2.34 8.02 0.03
CA TYR A 355 2.86 7.14 1.07
C TYR A 355 2.14 5.79 1.22
N PHE A 356 0.81 5.70 1.07
CA PHE A 356 0.07 4.45 1.35
C PHE A 356 -1.21 4.19 0.54
#